data_AF-A0AAV7L8Y5-F1
#
_entry.id   AF-A0AAV7L8Y5-F1
#
_cell.length_a   1.000
_cell.length_b   1.000
_cell.length_c   1.000
_cell.angle_alpha   90.00
_cell.angle_beta   90.00
_cell.angle_gamma   90.00
#
_symmetry.space_group_name_H-M   'P 1'
#
loop_
_entity.id
_entity.type
_entity.pdbx_description
1 polymer ?
#
loop_
_entity_poly.entity_id
_entity_poly.type
_entity_poly.pdbx_seq_one_letter_code
_entity_poly.pdbx_strand_id
1 'polypeptide(L)'
;MPALYSSRRHQWGRPEYTSVSMHECLLVCSGVMATYNLANERLRVLEEIEKEIASILQSAGNVTLELSKEKPNERLMDRHASQFTSSVQKVESELSGQIRYLTQVATGQPHEGSSYSARKDCQMALNRVDYARVKLGELSRTCEQILEQP
;
A
#
# COMPACT_ATOMS: atom_id res chain seq x y z
N MET A 1 35.02 -20.84 -44.44
CA MET A 1 33.58 -21.15 -44.56
C MET A 1 33.34 -22.53 -43.95
N PRO A 2 32.27 -22.82 -43.20
CA PRO A 2 31.68 -22.12 -42.05
C PRO A 2 31.38 -23.06 -40.84
N ALA A 3 30.88 -22.48 -39.74
CA ALA A 3 29.98 -23.05 -38.70
C ALA A 3 30.62 -23.98 -37.61
N LEU A 4 30.19 -24.05 -36.33
CA LEU A 4 28.87 -23.88 -35.72
C LEU A 4 28.94 -23.38 -34.26
N TYR A 5 27.82 -22.77 -33.88
CA TYR A 5 27.36 -22.27 -32.59
C TYR A 5 26.95 -23.41 -31.63
N SER A 6 27.24 -23.28 -30.32
CA SER A 6 26.28 -23.47 -29.20
C SER A 6 26.87 -24.12 -27.93
N SER A 7 26.42 -23.56 -26.81
CA SER A 7 26.28 -24.16 -25.47
C SER A 7 27.51 -24.28 -24.59
N ARG A 8 27.82 -23.18 -23.88
CA ARG A 8 28.38 -23.28 -22.53
C ARG A 8 27.40 -22.68 -21.52
N ARG A 9 26.64 -23.59 -20.93
CA ARG A 9 25.77 -23.40 -19.75
C ARG A 9 26.63 -22.80 -18.64
N HIS A 10 26.61 -21.47 -18.47
CA HIS A 10 27.23 -20.85 -17.31
C HIS A 10 26.39 -21.19 -16.08
N GLN A 11 27.00 -22.06 -15.28
CA GLN A 11 26.59 -22.46 -13.95
C GLN A 11 26.48 -21.19 -13.09
N TRP A 12 25.25 -20.80 -12.76
CA TRP A 12 24.97 -19.75 -11.78
C TRP A 12 25.45 -20.23 -10.42
N GLY A 13 26.69 -19.91 -10.07
CA GLY A 13 27.19 -20.02 -8.72
C GLY A 13 26.37 -19.09 -7.82
N ARG A 14 25.61 -19.68 -6.91
CA ARG A 14 24.91 -18.95 -5.84
C ARG A 14 25.94 -18.14 -5.06
N PRO A 15 25.76 -16.83 -4.84
CA PRO A 15 26.49 -16.15 -3.78
C PRO A 15 25.82 -16.49 -2.45
N GLU A 16 26.60 -17.06 -1.54
CA GLU A 16 26.26 -17.15 -0.12
C GLU A 16 25.85 -15.76 0.40
N TYR A 17 24.61 -15.70 0.88
CA TYR A 17 24.03 -14.57 1.59
C TYR A 17 24.88 -14.26 2.82
N THR A 18 25.62 -13.15 2.77
CA THR A 18 26.11 -12.49 3.98
C THR A 18 25.31 -11.21 4.17
N SER A 19 24.23 -11.37 4.95
CA SER A 19 23.54 -10.37 5.77
C SER A 19 23.59 -8.91 5.30
N VAL A 20 22.83 -8.57 4.26
CA VAL A 20 22.08 -7.30 4.34
C VAL A 20 21.10 -7.53 5.48
N SER A 21 21.25 -6.79 6.58
CA SER A 21 20.53 -7.01 7.83
C SER A 21 19.05 -7.31 7.55
N MET A 22 18.59 -8.53 7.86
CA MET A 22 17.18 -8.94 7.76
C MET A 22 16.25 -7.89 8.39
N HIS A 23 16.76 -7.11 9.35
CA HIS A 23 16.09 -6.03 10.05
C HIS A 23 15.71 -4.84 9.14
N GLU A 24 16.53 -4.45 8.16
CA GLU A 24 16.19 -3.35 7.23
C GLU A 24 15.18 -3.81 6.17
N CYS A 25 15.27 -5.06 5.72
CA CYS A 25 14.27 -5.65 4.80
C CYS A 25 12.90 -5.81 5.50
N LEU A 26 12.90 -6.24 6.77
CA LEU A 26 11.71 -6.29 7.62
C LEU A 26 11.08 -4.91 7.83
N LEU A 27 11.88 -3.84 7.96
CA LEU A 27 11.37 -2.48 8.18
C LEU A 27 10.65 -1.93 6.93
N VAL A 28 11.20 -2.19 5.73
CA VAL A 28 10.56 -1.81 4.45
C VAL A 28 9.30 -2.63 4.20
N CYS A 29 9.32 -3.95 4.46
CA CYS A 29 8.13 -4.79 4.39
C CYS A 29 7.06 -4.36 5.40
N SER A 30 7.45 -3.94 6.61
CA SER A 30 6.54 -3.44 7.64
C SER A 30 5.85 -2.14 7.22
N GLY A 31 6.56 -1.23 6.54
CA GLY A 31 5.98 0.01 6.00
C GLY A 31 4.94 -0.25 4.90
N VAL A 32 5.25 -1.15 3.95
CA VAL A 32 4.31 -1.54 2.88
C VAL A 32 3.08 -2.25 3.46
N MET A 33 3.27 -3.18 4.40
CA MET A 33 2.18 -3.86 5.09
C MET A 33 1.30 -2.89 5.88
N ALA A 34 1.88 -1.89 6.55
CA ALA A 34 1.13 -0.85 7.26
C ALA A 34 0.26 -0.01 6.31
N THR A 35 0.78 0.38 5.14
CA THR A 35 -0.01 1.11 4.14
C THR A 35 -1.14 0.28 3.53
N TYR A 36 -0.91 -1.02 3.31
CA TYR A 36 -1.93 -1.94 2.82
C TYR A 36 -3.05 -2.17 3.85
N ASN A 37 -2.67 -2.33 5.12
CA ASN A 37 -3.64 -2.44 6.21
C ASN A 37 -4.49 -1.17 6.36
N LEU A 38 -3.88 0.01 6.21
CA LEU A 38 -4.63 1.27 6.22
C LEU A 38 -5.61 1.37 5.04
N ALA A 39 -5.20 0.99 3.83
CA ALA A 39 -6.08 0.99 2.66
C ALA A 39 -7.27 0.02 2.83
N ASN A 40 -7.03 -1.18 3.36
CA ASN A 40 -8.10 -2.15 3.63
C ASN A 40 -9.07 -1.65 4.70
N GLU A 41 -8.58 -0.99 5.75
CA GLU A 41 -9.46 -0.38 6.75
C GLU A 41 -10.31 0.73 6.14
N ARG A 42 -9.74 1.53 5.23
CA ARG A 42 -10.50 2.57 4.50
C ARG A 42 -11.59 1.95 3.61
N LEU A 43 -11.29 0.87 2.89
CA LEU A 43 -12.28 0.14 2.09
C LEU A 43 -13.40 -0.42 2.96
N ARG A 44 -13.05 -1.03 4.11
CA ARG A 44 -14.03 -1.55 5.06
C ARG A 44 -14.98 -0.46 5.57
N VAL A 45 -14.47 0.74 5.88
CA VAL A 45 -15.33 1.85 6.29
C VAL A 45 -16.27 2.27 5.17
N LEU A 46 -15.83 2.27 3.91
CA LEU A 46 -16.70 2.57 2.77
C LEU A 46 -17.81 1.52 2.59
N GLU A 47 -17.51 0.24 2.80
CA GLU A 47 -18.52 -0.83 2.79
C GLU A 47 -19.57 -0.64 3.90
N GLU A 48 -19.15 -0.22 5.10
CA GLU A 48 -20.09 0.08 6.18
C GLU A 48 -20.95 1.32 5.87
N ILE A 49 -20.37 2.35 5.25
CA ILE A 49 -21.13 3.51 4.75
C ILE A 49 -22.18 3.07 3.73
N GLU A 50 -21.84 2.17 2.81
CA GLU A 50 -22.77 1.65 1.79
C GLU A 50 -23.95 0.89 2.44
N LYS A 51 -23.68 0.07 3.47
CA LYS A 51 -24.74 -0.60 4.24
C LYS A 51 -25.64 0.40 4.98
N GLU A 52 -25.07 1.47 5.52
CA GLU A 52 -25.85 2.52 6.18
C GLU A 52 -26.74 3.28 5.16
N ILE A 53 -26.25 3.51 3.94
CA ILE A 53 -27.07 4.08 2.84
C ILE A 53 -28.26 3.19 2.50
N ALA A 54 -28.06 1.86 2.43
CA ALA A 54 -29.18 0.93 2.25
C ALA A 54 -30.23 1.05 3.38
N SER A 55 -29.77 1.26 4.62
CA SER A 55 -30.63 1.46 5.79
C SER A 55 -31.38 2.80 5.78
N ILE A 56 -30.76 3.85 5.24
CA ILE A 56 -31.42 5.15 4.98
C ILE A 56 -32.57 4.97 3.98
N LEU A 57 -32.32 4.28 2.86
CA LEU A 57 -33.34 4.02 1.85
C LEU A 57 -34.50 3.21 2.42
N GLN A 58 -34.21 2.20 3.25
CA GLN A 58 -35.26 1.43 3.93
C GLN A 58 -36.09 2.30 4.87
N SER A 59 -35.45 3.18 5.65
CA SER A 59 -36.14 4.09 6.58
C SER A 59 -37.04 5.08 5.82
N ALA A 60 -36.55 5.64 4.71
CA ALA A 60 -37.35 6.50 3.82
C ALA A 60 -38.53 5.77 3.18
N GLY A 61 -38.31 4.53 2.74
CA GLY A 61 -39.36 3.65 2.22
C GLY A 61 -40.46 3.40 3.27
N ASN A 62 -40.07 3.16 4.53
CA ASN A 62 -41.02 2.96 5.62
C ASN A 62 -41.82 4.24 5.93
N VAL A 63 -41.20 5.42 5.89
CA VAL A 63 -41.93 6.71 6.03
C VAL A 63 -42.96 6.85 4.91
N THR A 64 -42.56 6.61 3.66
CA THR A 64 -43.45 6.70 2.50
C THR A 64 -44.61 5.71 2.60
N LEU A 65 -44.34 4.48 3.05
CA LEU A 65 -45.35 3.44 3.24
C LEU A 65 -46.31 3.78 4.38
N GLU A 66 -45.84 4.44 5.44
CA GLU A 66 -46.71 4.88 6.52
C GLU A 66 -47.64 6.01 6.06
N LEU A 67 -47.12 6.96 5.28
CA LEU A 67 -47.87 8.07 4.70
C LEU A 67 -48.93 7.62 3.68
N SER A 68 -48.78 6.45 3.06
CA SER A 68 -49.75 5.94 2.08
C SER A 68 -50.98 5.28 2.71
N LYS A 69 -50.99 5.09 4.03
CA LYS A 69 -52.13 4.50 4.76
C LYS A 69 -53.26 5.52 4.92
N GLU A 70 -54.50 5.04 4.93
CA GLU A 70 -55.68 5.87 5.23
C GLU A 70 -55.62 6.54 6.62
N LYS A 71 -54.97 5.87 7.59
CA LYS A 71 -54.70 6.39 8.94
C LYS A 71 -53.25 6.13 9.33
N PRO A 72 -52.33 7.07 9.03
CA PRO A 72 -50.92 6.95 9.39
C PRO A 72 -50.71 6.86 10.91
N ASN A 73 -49.77 6.04 11.34
CA ASN A 73 -49.30 6.03 12.73
C ASN A 73 -48.19 7.07 12.92
N GLU A 74 -48.55 8.25 13.42
CA GLU A 74 -47.63 9.37 13.61
C GLU A 74 -46.38 9.00 14.42
N ARG A 75 -46.52 8.24 15.51
CA ARG A 75 -45.38 7.82 16.34
C ARG A 75 -44.39 6.92 15.59
N LEU A 76 -44.91 6.03 14.73
CA LEU A 76 -44.08 5.13 13.94
C LEU A 76 -43.39 5.88 12.80
N MET A 77 -44.13 6.78 12.15
CA MET A 77 -43.60 7.68 11.13
C MET A 77 -42.47 8.56 11.69
N ASP A 78 -42.68 9.22 12.83
CA ASP A 78 -41.68 10.06 13.48
C ASP A 78 -40.41 9.28 13.83
N ARG A 79 -40.57 8.03 14.28
CA ARG A 79 -39.44 7.14 14.54
C ARG A 79 -38.64 6.86 13.26
N HIS A 80 -39.30 6.51 12.16
CA HIS A 80 -38.62 6.24 10.88
C HIS A 80 -37.98 7.49 10.29
N ALA A 81 -38.63 8.66 10.42
CA ALA A 81 -38.09 9.95 9.99
C ALA A 81 -36.85 10.34 10.83
N SER A 82 -36.91 10.18 12.15
CA SER A 82 -35.77 10.44 13.03
C SER A 82 -34.59 9.51 12.74
N GLN A 83 -34.85 8.22 12.50
CA GLN A 83 -33.83 7.26 12.09
C GLN A 83 -33.21 7.65 10.74
N PHE A 84 -34.04 8.01 9.76
CA PHE A 84 -33.58 8.49 8.45
C PHE A 84 -32.63 9.69 8.60
N THR A 85 -33.05 10.74 9.32
CA THR A 85 -32.24 11.95 9.51
C THR A 85 -30.91 11.64 10.22
N SER A 86 -30.95 10.80 11.26
CA SER A 86 -29.74 10.44 12.03
C SER A 86 -28.75 9.65 11.18
N SER A 87 -29.22 8.66 10.40
CA SER A 87 -28.35 7.89 9.51
C SER A 87 -27.78 8.74 8.38
N VAL A 88 -28.56 9.70 7.81
CA VAL A 88 -28.05 10.64 6.81
C VAL A 88 -26.91 11.49 7.36
N GLN A 89 -27.09 12.06 8.56
CA GLN A 89 -26.05 12.86 9.21
C GLN A 89 -24.78 12.05 9.50
N LYS A 90 -24.94 10.79 9.92
CA LYS A 90 -23.81 9.87 10.14
C LYS A 90 -23.05 9.61 8.85
N VAL A 91 -23.76 9.22 7.77
CA VAL A 91 -23.16 8.96 6.45
C VAL A 91 -22.43 10.20 5.93
N GLU A 92 -23.03 11.38 6.04
CA GLU A 92 -22.42 12.64 5.61
C GLU A 92 -21.11 12.92 6.35
N SER A 93 -21.10 12.75 7.67
CA SER A 93 -19.91 12.96 8.51
C SER A 93 -18.79 11.96 8.17
N GLU A 94 -19.12 10.67 8.05
CA GLU A 94 -18.15 9.61 7.77
C GLU A 94 -17.57 9.75 6.34
N LEU A 95 -18.42 10.01 5.35
CA LEU A 95 -17.99 10.21 3.97
C LEU A 95 -17.13 11.46 3.83
N SER A 96 -17.48 12.55 4.52
CA SER A 96 -16.65 13.76 4.59
C SER A 96 -15.29 13.49 5.23
N GLY A 97 -15.21 12.55 6.18
CA GLY A 97 -13.96 12.04 6.73
C GLY A 97 -13.10 11.32 5.67
N GLN A 98 -13.72 10.45 4.87
CA GLN A 98 -13.03 9.73 3.79
C GLN A 98 -12.56 10.67 2.68
N ILE A 99 -13.37 11.66 2.30
CA ILE A 99 -12.98 12.70 1.33
C ILE A 99 -11.77 13.48 1.84
N ARG A 100 -11.79 13.95 3.10
CA ARG A 100 -10.63 14.65 3.71
C ARG A 100 -9.37 13.81 3.68
N TYR A 101 -9.48 12.51 4.01
CA TYR A 101 -8.36 11.59 3.92
C TYR A 101 -7.84 11.45 2.48
N LEU A 102 -8.72 11.21 1.51
CA LEU A 102 -8.37 11.13 0.10
C LEU A 102 -7.70 12.41 -0.38
N THR A 103 -8.22 13.58 -0.01
CA THR A 103 -7.57 14.86 -0.29
C THR A 103 -6.16 14.89 0.30
N GLN A 104 -5.97 14.56 1.58
CA GLN A 104 -4.67 14.58 2.23
C GLN A 104 -3.64 13.67 1.54
N VAL A 105 -4.05 12.45 1.13
CA VAL A 105 -3.14 11.51 0.46
C VAL A 105 -2.97 11.80 -1.03
N ALA A 106 -3.95 12.42 -1.68
CA ALA A 106 -3.90 12.78 -3.10
C ALA A 106 -3.22 14.13 -3.37
N THR A 107 -3.23 15.08 -2.42
CA THR A 107 -2.69 16.44 -2.63
C THR A 107 -1.39 16.73 -1.89
N GLY A 108 -0.94 15.90 -0.95
CA GLY A 108 0.14 16.30 -0.05
C GLY A 108 1.04 15.22 0.54
N GLN A 109 0.92 13.96 0.14
CA GLN A 109 1.97 12.98 0.44
C GLN A 109 2.69 12.64 -0.87
N PRO A 110 4.01 12.84 -0.96
CA PRO A 110 4.76 12.20 -2.02
C PRO A 110 4.61 10.70 -1.77
N HIS A 111 3.72 10.06 -2.51
CA HIS A 111 3.63 8.60 -2.66
C HIS A 111 4.94 8.02 -3.22
N GLU A 112 5.89 8.90 -3.54
CA GLU A 112 7.26 8.67 -3.95
C GLU A 112 8.33 9.21 -2.94
N GLY A 113 7.94 9.77 -1.79
CA GLY A 113 8.88 10.52 -0.93
C GLY A 113 9.46 9.77 0.26
N SER A 114 8.71 8.84 0.86
CA SER A 114 9.20 8.06 2.01
C SER A 114 9.65 6.66 1.61
N SER A 115 8.78 5.91 0.91
CA SER A 115 9.10 4.53 0.48
C SER A 115 9.98 4.47 -0.76
N TYR A 116 9.78 5.33 -1.76
CA TYR A 116 10.66 5.35 -2.93
C TYR A 116 12.02 5.95 -2.60
N SER A 117 12.11 7.03 -1.80
CA SER A 117 13.40 7.51 -1.29
C SER A 117 14.14 6.42 -0.54
N ALA A 118 13.54 5.76 0.46
CA ALA A 118 14.20 4.69 1.20
C ALA A 118 14.62 3.50 0.31
N ARG A 119 13.77 3.10 -0.65
CA ARG A 119 14.12 2.06 -1.64
C ARG A 119 15.25 2.50 -2.56
N LYS A 120 15.24 3.75 -3.00
CA LYS A 120 16.25 4.32 -3.88
C LYS A 120 17.58 4.47 -3.15
N ASP A 121 17.56 4.92 -1.90
CA ASP A 121 18.73 5.03 -1.04
C ASP A 121 19.36 3.66 -0.77
N CYS A 122 18.52 2.65 -0.46
CA CYS A 122 18.97 1.26 -0.35
C CYS A 122 19.56 0.73 -1.66
N GLN A 123 18.89 0.96 -2.80
CA GLN A 123 19.41 0.57 -4.12
C GLN A 123 20.75 1.25 -4.43
N MET A 124 20.89 2.53 -4.09
CA MET A 124 22.12 3.29 -4.27
C MET A 124 23.24 2.78 -3.34
N ALA A 125 22.91 2.39 -2.10
CA ALA A 125 23.85 1.78 -1.18
C ALA A 125 24.35 0.42 -1.70
N LEU A 126 23.46 -0.43 -2.23
CA LEU A 126 23.83 -1.70 -2.88
C LEU A 126 24.77 -1.47 -4.07
N ASN A 127 24.44 -0.52 -4.95
CA ASN A 127 25.29 -0.19 -6.09
C ASN A 127 26.71 0.28 -5.64
N ARG A 128 26.81 1.02 -4.52
CA ARG A 128 28.09 1.44 -3.94
C ARG A 128 28.89 0.25 -3.41
N VAL A 129 28.23 -0.70 -2.74
CA VAL A 129 28.88 -1.92 -2.23
C VAL A 129 29.39 -2.78 -3.38
N ASP A 130 28.58 -2.97 -4.43
CA ASP A 130 29.00 -3.72 -5.62
C ASP A 130 30.21 -3.07 -6.30
N TYR A 131 30.21 -1.75 -6.41
CA TYR A 131 31.35 -1.00 -6.95
C TYR A 131 32.61 -1.18 -6.10
N ALA A 132 32.49 -1.05 -4.78
CA ALA A 132 33.61 -1.26 -3.87
C ALA A 132 34.15 -2.70 -3.96
N ARG A 133 33.28 -3.70 -4.06
CA ARG A 133 33.66 -5.10 -4.24
C ARG A 133 34.44 -5.32 -5.53
N VAL A 134 34.01 -4.73 -6.64
CA VAL A 134 34.74 -4.80 -7.92
C VAL A 134 36.13 -4.18 -7.78
N LYS A 135 36.24 -3.01 -7.16
CA LYS A 135 37.52 -2.31 -6.96
C LYS A 135 38.48 -3.05 -6.04
N LEU A 136 37.98 -3.65 -4.96
CA LEU A 136 38.80 -4.50 -4.09
C LEU A 136 39.29 -5.76 -4.83
N GLY A 137 38.44 -6.36 -5.67
CA GLY A 137 38.84 -7.49 -6.50
C GLY A 137 39.90 -7.13 -7.56
N GLU A 138 39.83 -5.94 -8.15
CA GLU A 138 40.88 -5.41 -9.04
C GLU A 138 42.20 -5.23 -8.27
N LEU A 139 42.15 -4.60 -7.10
CA LEU A 139 43.33 -4.38 -6.26
C LEU A 139 43.98 -5.70 -5.82
N SER A 140 43.19 -6.68 -5.38
CA SER A 140 43.70 -8.00 -4.97
C SER A 140 44.51 -8.65 -6.10
N ARG A 141 43.98 -8.63 -7.33
CA ARG A 141 44.68 -9.16 -8.51
C ARG A 141 45.98 -8.40 -8.80
N THR A 142 45.98 -7.08 -8.66
CA THR A 142 47.20 -6.28 -8.84
C THR A 142 48.24 -6.60 -7.76
N CYS A 143 47.84 -6.76 -6.51
CA CYS A 143 48.74 -7.16 -5.44
C CYS A 143 49.35 -8.55 -5.70
N GLU A 144 48.54 -9.53 -6.13
CA GLU A 144 49.01 -10.87 -6.53
C GLU A 144 50.04 -10.77 -7.66
N GLN A 145 49.77 -9.98 -8.71
CA GLN A 145 50.70 -9.77 -9.83
C GLN A 145 52.00 -9.08 -9.45
N ILE A 146 51.99 -8.21 -8.43
CA ILE A 146 53.19 -7.55 -7.91
C ILE A 146 54.00 -8.55 -7.07
N LEU A 147 53.33 -9.39 -6.29
CA LEU A 147 53.99 -10.42 -5.46
C LEU A 147 54.58 -11.57 -6.31
N GLU A 148 54.03 -11.83 -7.49
CA GLU A 148 54.53 -12.83 -8.44
C GLU A 148 55.65 -12.31 -9.37
N GLN A 149 56.01 -11.02 -9.31
CA GLN A 149 57.16 -10.46 -10.03
C GLN A 149 58.45 -10.62 -9.19
N PRO A 150 59.49 -11.30 -9.71
CA PRO A 150 60.78 -11.48 -9.03
C PRO A 150 61.63 -10.21 -8.96
#